data_AF-A0A1G1LK71-F1
#
_entry.id   AF-A0A1G1LK71-F1
#
_cell.length_a   1.000
_cell.length_b   1.000
_cell.length_c   1.000
_cell.angle_alpha   90.00
_cell.angle_beta   90.00
_cell.angle_gamma   90.00
#
_symmetry.space_group_name_H-M   'P 1'
#
loop_
_entity.id
_entity.type
_entity.pdbx_description
1 polymer ?
#
loop_
_entity_poly.entity_id
_entity_poly.type
_entity_poly.pdbx_seq_one_letter_code
_entity_poly.pdbx_strand_id
1 'polypeptide(L)' 'MKRKTCSKCKKSKGRQQFSKNASNVDGYDHYCKACNSKRMHKYFSTRKGKAAMDRATRRRKRR' A
#
# COMPACT_ATOMS: atom_id res chain seq x y z
N MET A 1 -6.85 20.49 10.21
CA MET A 1 -6.45 19.47 9.20
C MET A 1 -5.24 18.68 9.69
N LYS A 2 -5.35 17.37 9.97
CA LYS A 2 -4.19 16.57 10.43
C LYS A 2 -3.37 16.11 9.22
N ARG A 3 -2.12 16.59 9.16
CA ARG A 3 -1.12 16.21 8.14
C ARG A 3 -0.24 15.09 8.69
N LYS A 4 0.26 14.23 7.79
CA LYS A 4 1.21 13.16 8.08
C LYS A 4 2.35 13.25 7.08
N THR A 5 3.56 12.99 7.54
CA THR A 5 4.74 12.97 6.69
C THR A 5 4.98 11.55 6.18
N CYS A 6 5.16 11.40 4.87
CA CYS A 6 5.47 10.11 4.27
C CYS A 6 6.94 9.77 4.52
N SER A 7 7.24 8.63 5.16
CA SER A 7 8.63 8.23 5.43
C SER A 7 9.45 7.93 4.17
N LYS A 8 8.80 7.70 3.02
CA LYS A 8 9.48 7.37 1.76
C LYS A 8 9.87 8.59 0.92
N CYS A 9 8.95 9.55 0.76
CA CYS A 9 9.20 10.75 -0.04
C CYS A 9 9.40 12.02 0.80
N LYS A 10 9.32 11.90 2.13
CA LYS A 10 9.52 12.97 3.12
C LYS A 10 8.60 14.19 2.97
N LYS A 11 7.53 14.09 2.17
CA LYS A 11 6.54 15.17 1.97
C LYS A 11 5.44 15.10 3.02
N SER A 12 5.09 16.26 3.59
CA SER A 12 3.90 16.43 4.43
C SER A 12 2.64 16.46 3.56
N LYS A 13 1.70 15.57 3.82
CA LYS A 13 0.45 15.45 3.07
C LYS A 13 -0.73 15.31 4.04
N GLY A 14 -1.93 15.64 3.58
CA GLY A 14 -3.14 15.38 4.36
C GLY A 14 -3.39 13.87 4.54
N ARG A 15 -4.08 13.48 5.61
CA ARG A 15 -4.47 12.07 5.87
C ARG A 15 -5.16 11.37 4.70
N GLN A 16 -5.91 12.09 3.87
CA GLN A 16 -6.57 11.55 2.67
C GLN A 16 -5.58 10.98 1.64
N GLN A 17 -4.33 11.44 1.67
CA GLN A 17 -3.23 10.96 0.82
C GLN A 17 -2.56 9.70 1.37
N PHE A 18 -3.00 9.18 2.51
CA PHE A 18 -2.54 7.94 3.12
C PHE A 18 -3.69 6.92 3.10
N SER A 19 -3.35 5.64 2.93
CA SER A 19 -4.35 4.57 3.02
C SER A 19 -4.70 4.29 4.48
N LYS A 20 -5.94 3.92 4.76
CA LYS A 20 -6.34 3.48 6.10
C LYS A 20 -5.64 2.14 6.40
N ASN A 21 -5.05 2.05 7.57
CA ASN A 21 -4.46 0.82 8.08
C ASN A 21 -4.75 0.75 9.59
N ALA A 22 -5.75 -0.04 9.96
CA ALA A 22 -6.19 -0.17 11.35
C ALA A 22 -5.13 -0.81 12.26
N SER A 23 -4.14 -1.51 11.69
CA SER A 23 -3.02 -2.08 12.46
C SER A 23 -2.02 -1.03 12.93
N ASN A 24 -2.07 0.19 12.39
CA ASN A 24 -1.21 1.29 12.83
C ASN A 24 -1.91 2.11 13.91
N VAL A 25 -1.13 2.61 14.88
CA VAL A 25 -1.62 3.44 16.01
C VAL A 25 -2.46 4.63 15.55
N ASP A 26 -2.09 5.26 14.43
CA ASP A 26 -2.81 6.42 13.91
C ASP A 26 -3.90 6.07 12.88
N GLY A 27 -4.10 4.77 12.59
CA GLY A 27 -5.08 4.27 11.64
C GLY A 27 -4.72 4.50 10.17
N TYR A 28 -3.51 4.98 9.86
CA TYR A 28 -3.05 5.27 8.50
C TYR A 28 -1.67 4.67 8.22
N ASP A 29 -1.44 4.30 6.96
CA ASP A 29 -0.15 3.81 6.49
C ASP A 29 0.98 4.85 6.70
N HIS A 30 2.23 4.39 6.80
CA HIS A 30 3.41 5.26 6.90
C HIS A 30 3.76 5.90 5.56
N TYR A 31 3.30 5.31 4.46
CA TYR A 31 3.53 5.81 3.12
C TYR A 31 2.30 6.47 2.53
N CYS A 32 2.51 7.55 1.77
CA CYS A 32 1.44 8.11 0.97
C CYS A 32 1.04 7.13 -0.15
N LYS A 33 -0.21 7.22 -0.62
CA LYS A 33 -0.80 6.39 -1.69
C LYS A 33 0.11 6.27 -2.91
N ALA A 34 0.71 7.38 -3.34
CA ALA A 34 1.65 7.39 -4.47
C ALA A 34 2.90 6.53 -4.23
N CYS A 35 3.51 6.63 -3.04
CA CYS A 35 4.67 5.80 -2.69
C CYS A 35 4.28 4.33 -2.52
N ASN A 36 3.11 4.06 -1.94
CA ASN A 36 2.63 2.71 -1.78
C ASN A 36 2.32 2.05 -3.14
N SER A 37 1.69 2.78 -4.07
CA SER A 37 1.48 2.33 -5.44
C SER A 37 2.79 1.96 -6.14
N LYS A 38 3.81 2.82 -6.08
CA LYS A 38 5.13 2.53 -6.66
C LYS A 38 5.78 1.28 -6.05
N ARG A 39 5.66 1.12 -4.73
CA ARG A 39 6.16 -0.08 -4.02
C ARG A 39 5.42 -1.33 -4.48
N MET A 40 4.10 -1.28 -4.57
CA MET A 40 3.26 -2.39 -5.01
C MET A 40 3.54 -2.76 -6.46
N HIS A 41 3.63 -1.77 -7.36
CA HIS A 41 4.03 -1.99 -8.75
C HIS A 41 5.34 -2.75 -8.84
N LYS A 42 6.39 -2.29 -8.12
CA LYS A 42 7.68 -2.99 -8.06
C LYS A 42 7.55 -4.41 -7.50
N TYR A 43 6.75 -4.61 -6.45
CA TYR A 43 6.50 -5.93 -5.86
C TYR A 43 5.83 -6.88 -6.86
N PHE A 44 4.78 -6.44 -7.57
CA PHE A 44 4.07 -7.24 -8.57
C PHE A 44 4.90 -7.52 -9.82
N SER A 45 5.90 -6.70 -10.14
CA SER A 45 6.89 -7.02 -11.17
C SER A 45 7.79 -8.20 -10.79
N THR A 46 7.95 -8.51 -9.49
CA THR A 46 8.75 -9.65 -9.03
C THR A 46 8.03 -11.00 -9.24
N ARG A 47 8.79 -12.08 -9.40
CA ARG A 47 8.25 -13.46 -9.47
C ARG A 47 7.37 -13.80 -8.27
N LYS A 48 7.76 -13.36 -7.05
CA LYS A 48 6.97 -13.54 -5.82
C LYS A 48 5.62 -12.82 -5.89
N GLY A 49 5.60 -11.58 -6.37
CA GLY A 49 4.37 -10.79 -6.52
C GLY A 49 3.42 -11.37 -7.57
N LYS A 50 3.95 -11.78 -8.74
CA LYS A 50 3.16 -12.49 -9.76
C LYS A 50 2.54 -13.78 -9.22
N ALA A 51 3.33 -14.61 -8.52
CA ALA A 51 2.84 -15.84 -7.90
C ALA A 51 1.80 -15.58 -6.79
N ALA A 52 1.92 -14.48 -6.04
CA ALA A 52 0.90 -14.08 -5.06
C ALA A 52 -0.43 -13.72 -5.75
N MET A 53 -0.39 -12.95 -6.86
CA MET A 53 -1.59 -12.63 -7.64
C MET A 53 -2.24 -13.87 -8.24
N ASP A 54 -1.47 -14.75 -8.88
CA ASP A 54 -1.98 -15.99 -9.47
C ASP A 54 -2.69 -16.87 -8.42
N ARG A 55 -2.09 -17.04 -7.24
CA ARG A 55 -2.73 -17.76 -6.11
C ARG A 55 -4.05 -17.11 -5.68
N ALA A 56 -4.10 -15.78 -5.62
CA ALA A 56 -5.32 -15.06 -5.27
C ALA A 56 -6.42 -15.26 -6.33
N THR A 57 -6.07 -15.21 -7.63
CA THR A 57 -6.98 -15.49 -8.74
C THR A 57 -7.51 -16.91 -8.69
N ARG A 58 -6.63 -17.91 -8.49
CA ARG A 58 -7.04 -19.31 -8.34
C ARG A 58 -7.98 -19.51 -7.15
N ARG A 59 -7.73 -18.86 -6.01
CA ARG A 59 -8.62 -18.91 -4.84
C ARG A 59 -10.00 -18.32 -5.13
N ARG A 60 -10.09 -17.23 -5.90
CA ARG A 60 -11.38 -16.62 -6.30
C ARG A 60 -12.19 -17.53 -7.23
N LYS A 61 -11.54 -18.21 -8.17
CA LYS A 61 -12.20 -19.15 -9.10
C LYS A 61 -12.73 -20.42 -8.43
N ARG A 62 -12.26 -20.75 -7.23
CA ARG A 62 -12.70 -21.91 -6.43
C ARG A 62 -13.87 -21.59 -5.49
N ARG A 63 -14.33 -20.35 -5.46
CA ARG A 63 -15.54 -19.90 -4.76
C ARG A 63 -16.67 -19.80 -5.78
#